data_AF-A0A0F9GHJ5-F1
#
_entry.id   AF-A0A0F9GHJ5-F1
#
_cell.length_a   1.000
_cell.length_b   1.000
_cell.length_c   1.000
_cell.angle_alpha   90.00
_cell.angle_beta   90.00
_cell.angle_gamma   90.00
#
_symmetry.space_group_name_H-M   'P 1'
#
loop_
_entity.id
_entity.type
_entity.pdbx_description
1 polymer ?
#
loop_
_entity_poly.entity_id
_entity_poly.type
_entity_poly.pdbx_seq_one_letter_code
_entity_poly.pdbx_strand_id
1 'polypeptide(L)' 'MHRLRGGSQLKVIQTDNFDTESVSDVLVAENVSSERLGKIMTDALNEKLSGSNSSVYFKLVEDDFKLFTRDY' A
#
# COMPACT_ATOMS: atom_id res chain seq x y z
N MET A 1 -8.39 28.56 -12.81
CA MET A 1 -7.98 27.98 -11.52
C MET A 1 -8.51 26.55 -11.46
N HIS A 2 -7.63 25.56 -11.61
CA HIS A 2 -8.00 24.15 -11.52
C HIS A 2 -8.40 23.82 -10.07
N ARG A 3 -9.64 23.36 -9.88
CA ARG A 3 -10.02 22.66 -8.66
C ARG A 3 -9.23 21.36 -8.61
N LEU A 4 -8.30 21.25 -7.67
CA LEU A 4 -7.70 19.99 -7.26
C LEU A 4 -8.85 19.06 -6.85
N ARG A 5 -9.22 18.13 -7.73
CA ARG A 5 -10.17 17.09 -7.39
C ARG A 5 -9.43 16.14 -6.46
N GLY A 6 -9.58 16.36 -5.15
CA GLY A 6 -9.35 15.33 -4.13
C GLY A 6 -10.39 14.22 -4.30
N GLY A 7 -10.30 13.48 -5.40
CA GLY A 7 -10.89 12.16 -5.49
C GLY A 7 -10.02 11.21 -4.69
N SER A 8 -10.65 10.27 -3.99
CA SER A 8 -10.05 9.11 -3.32
C SER A 8 -9.13 8.34 -4.27
N GLN A 9 -7.92 8.86 -4.49
CA GLN A 9 -6.86 8.14 -5.14
C GLN A 9 -6.35 7.09 -4.16
N LEU A 10 -5.87 5.99 -4.69
CA LEU A 10 -5.38 4.90 -3.86
C LEU A 10 -3.87 4.77 -4.03
N LYS A 11 -3.23 4.19 -3.01
CA LYS A 11 -1.82 3.82 -3.00
C LYS A 11 -1.70 2.34 -2.72
N VAL A 12 -0.69 1.71 -3.31
CA VAL A 12 -0.25 0.38 -2.89
C VAL A 12 0.97 0.58 -2.01
N ILE A 13 0.91 0.01 -0.81
CA ILE A 13 2.02 0.00 0.14
C ILE A 13 2.45 -1.45 0.40
N GLN A 14 3.73 -1.63 0.68
CA GLN A 14 4.25 -2.83 1.32
C GLN A 14 4.39 -2.54 2.81
N THR A 15 3.93 -3.44 3.65
CA THR A 15 3.96 -3.35 5.11
C THR A 15 4.36 -4.68 5.71
N ASP A 16 4.63 -4.70 7.02
CA ASP A 16 4.93 -5.94 7.74
C ASP A 16 3.67 -6.81 7.84
N ASN A 17 3.84 -8.10 7.54
CA ASN A 17 2.77 -9.08 7.65
C ASN A 17 2.54 -9.54 9.10
N PHE A 18 3.51 -9.31 10.00
CA PHE A 18 3.41 -9.67 11.42
C PHE A 18 2.95 -8.51 12.31
N ASP A 19 2.63 -7.36 11.72
CA ASP A 19 2.21 -6.14 12.43
C ASP A 19 3.17 -5.74 13.57
N THR A 20 4.46 -6.02 13.38
CA THR A 20 5.48 -5.47 14.26
C THR A 20 5.68 -4.03 13.80
N GLU A 21 5.38 -3.04 14.65
CA GLU A 21 5.68 -1.61 14.44
C GLU A 21 7.21 -1.33 14.37
N SER A 22 7.99 -2.29 13.89
CA SER A 22 9.44 -2.32 13.82
C SER A 22 9.98 -2.18 12.39
N VAL A 23 9.08 -2.16 11.39
CA VAL A 23 9.41 -2.11 9.97
C VAL A 23 8.64 -0.95 9.31
N SER A 24 9.36 -0.05 8.64
CA SER A 24 8.74 1.04 7.89
C SER A 24 7.91 0.53 6.71
N ASP A 25 6.79 1.19 6.43
CA ASP A 25 6.05 0.98 5.19
C ASP A 25 6.87 1.45 3.98
N VAL A 26 6.65 0.81 2.83
CA VAL A 26 7.25 1.21 1.55
C VAL A 26 6.15 1.57 0.57
N LEU A 27 6.24 2.75 -0.05
CA LEU A 27 5.37 3.13 -1.15
C LEU A 27 5.73 2.29 -2.40
N VAL A 28 4.77 1.53 -2.91
CA VAL A 28 4.97 0.67 -4.08
C VAL A 28 4.38 1.32 -5.33
N ALA A 29 3.18 1.89 -5.22
CA ALA A 29 2.53 2.63 -6.29
C ALA A 29 1.65 3.74 -5.73
N GLU A 30 1.60 4.86 -6.44
CA GLU A 30 0.74 6.01 -6.15
C GLU A 30 -0.23 6.28 -7.31
N ASN A 31 -1.23 7.13 -7.08
CA ASN A 31 -2.20 7.55 -8.09
C ASN A 31 -2.99 6.37 -8.72
N VAL A 32 -3.28 5.32 -7.95
CA VAL A 32 -4.07 4.20 -8.44
C VAL A 32 -5.51 4.67 -8.68
N SER A 33 -5.94 4.56 -9.93
CA SER A 33 -7.15 5.22 -10.44
C SER A 33 -8.47 4.58 -10.02
N SER A 34 -8.45 3.34 -9.53
CA SER A 34 -9.65 2.66 -9.05
C SER A 34 -9.31 1.53 -8.09
N GLU A 35 -10.23 1.27 -7.15
CA GLU A 35 -10.13 0.16 -6.20
C GLU A 35 -9.98 -1.19 -6.90
N ARG A 36 -10.71 -1.41 -8.00
CA ARG A 36 -10.64 -2.66 -8.77
C ARG A 36 -9.22 -2.94 -9.28
N LEU A 37 -8.57 -1.94 -9.89
CA LEU A 37 -7.20 -2.11 -10.38
C LEU A 37 -6.23 -2.29 -9.22
N GLY A 38 -6.40 -1.51 -8.14
CA GLY A 38 -5.61 -1.65 -6.93
C GLY A 38 -5.68 -3.05 -6.34
N LYS A 39 -6.87 -3.65 -6.25
CA LYS A 39 -7.04 -5.02 -5.76
C LYS A 39 -6.35 -6.05 -6.63
N ILE A 40 -6.50 -5.95 -7.96
CA ILE A 40 -5.80 -6.85 -8.89
C ILE A 40 -4.27 -6.77 -8.68
N MET A 41 -3.73 -5.57 -8.47
CA MET A 41 -2.31 -5.38 -8.20
C MET A 41 -1.89 -5.99 -6.86
N THR A 42 -2.61 -5.70 -5.77
CA THR A 42 -2.28 -6.24 -4.44
C THR A 42 -2.44 -7.75 -4.38
N ASP A 43 -3.46 -8.32 -5.02
CA ASP A 43 -3.70 -9.75 -5.04
C ASP A 43 -2.56 -10.47 -5.78
N ALA A 44 -2.15 -9.97 -6.94
CA ALA A 44 -1.03 -10.54 -7.70
C ALA A 44 0.30 -10.44 -6.94
N LEU A 45 0.57 -9.31 -6.27
CA LEU A 45 1.76 -9.13 -5.45
C LEU A 45 1.74 -10.10 -4.24
N ASN A 46 0.60 -10.21 -3.56
CA ASN A 46 0.47 -11.08 -2.40
C ASN A 46 0.55 -12.56 -2.77
N GLU A 47 -0.07 -12.99 -3.87
CA GLU A 47 0.03 -14.35 -4.37
C GLU A 47 1.49 -14.75 -4.64
N LYS A 48 2.29 -13.82 -5.17
CA LYS A 48 3.67 -14.12 -5.58
C LYS A 48 4.71 -13.94 -4.47
N LEU A 49 4.50 -12.96 -3.59
CA LEU A 49 5.51 -12.46 -2.65
C LEU A 49 5.10 -12.58 -1.17
N SER A 50 3.82 -12.82 -0.88
CA SER A 50 3.28 -12.81 0.49
C SER A 50 2.68 -14.17 0.86
N GLY A 51 3.56 -15.15 1.11
CA GLY A 51 3.17 -16.47 1.64
C GLY A 51 3.15 -16.53 3.17
N SER A 52 2.82 -17.69 3.73
CA SER A 52 2.74 -17.93 5.19
C SER A 52 4.02 -17.66 5.97
N ASN A 53 5.18 -17.65 5.30
CA ASN A 53 6.48 -17.35 5.88
C ASN A 53 7.05 -16.00 5.42
N SER A 54 6.27 -15.18 4.72
CA SER A 54 6.72 -13.88 4.24
C SER A 54 6.49 -12.81 5.30
N SER A 55 7.52 -12.00 5.54
CA SER A 55 7.43 -10.80 6.39
C SER A 55 6.82 -9.60 5.68
N VAL A 56 6.50 -9.71 4.40
CA VAL A 56 5.95 -8.60 3.62
C VAL A 56 4.52 -8.90 3.20
N TYR A 57 3.70 -7.85 3.21
CA TYR A 57 2.33 -7.88 2.74
C TYR A 57 2.00 -6.59 2.00
N PHE A 58 1.19 -6.67 0.94
CA PHE A 58 0.82 -5.52 0.12
C PHE A 58 -0.62 -5.10 0.40
N LYS A 59 -0.82 -3.83 0.75
CA LYS A 59 -2.13 -3.23 1.06
C LYS A 59 -2.47 -2.14 0.05
N LEU A 60 -3.76 -2.06 -0.27
CA LEU A 60 -4.34 -0.92 -0.98
C LEU A 60 -4.90 0.03 0.08
N VAL A 61 -4.47 1.29 0.05
CA VAL A 61 -4.84 2.32 1.04
C VAL A 61 -5.26 3.60 0.33
N GLU A 62 -5.98 4.46 1.04
CA GLU A 62 -6.34 5.80 0.55
C GLU A 62 -5.09 6.68 0.38
N ASP A 63 -5.18 7.69 -0.49
CA ASP A 63 -4.07 8.60 -0.80
C ASP A 63 -3.59 9.37 0.45
N ASP A 64 -4.47 9.67 1.38
CA ASP A 64 -4.13 10.36 2.62
C ASP A 64 -3.50 9.45 3.69
N PHE A 65 -3.36 8.15 3.41
CA PHE A 65 -2.69 7.21 4.30
C PHE A 65 -1.24 7.65 4.54
N LYS A 66 -0.88 7.77 5.82
CA LYS A 66 0.46 8.13 6.26
C LYS A 66 1.29 6.86 6.42
N LEU A 67 2.34 6.75 5.62
CA LEU A 67 3.30 5.65 5.73
C LEU A 67 3.95 5.67 7.10
N PHE A 68 3.92 4.53 7.79
CA PHE A 68 4.71 4.36 8.99
C PHE A 68 6.19 4.40 8.64
N THR A 69 6.93 5.28 9.31
CA THR A 69 8.39 5.33 9.21
C THR A 69 8.95 5.04 10.59
N ARG A 70 9.78 4.02 10.70
CA ARG A 70 10.55 3.78 11.90
C ARG A 70 11.66 4.82 12.00
N ASP A 71 11.53 5.71 12.97
CA ASP A 71 12.58 6.67 13.32
C ASP A 71 13.78 5.95 13.97
N TYR A 72 15.00 6.37 13.63
CA TYR A 72 16.27 5.90 14.21
C TYR A 72 16.95 7.03 14.97
#